data_AF-A0A7S2XF94-F1
#
_entry.id   AF-A0A7S2XF94-F1
#
_cell.length_a   1.000
_cell.length_b   1.000
_cell.length_c   1.000
_cell.angle_alpha   90.00
_cell.angle_beta   90.00
_cell.angle_gamma   90.00
#
_symmetry.space_group_name_H-M   'P 1'
#
loop_
_entity.id
_entity.type
_entity.pdbx_description
1 polymer ?
#
loop_
_entity_poly.entity_id
_entity_poly.type
_entity_poly.pdbx_seq_one_letter_code
_entity_poly.pdbx_strand_id
1 'polypeptide(L)'
;EAKLANAGVEKKKKPARQKIEKLSAKVTDENPYSRLMALKRMGIVENYEKIREVSIMLVGVGGVGSVAAEMLTRCGVGKLIMFDYDKVELANMNRLFFRPNQAGMTKVAAAAETLADINPDVVFESYSYDITTVKNFEHFQGRMAKGGLNGKPVDLVLCCVDNYEARMAINQ
;
A
#
# COMPACT_ATOMS: atom_id res chain seq x y z
N GLU A 1 21.01 43.24 -25.72
CA GLU A 1 19.76 42.57 -26.14
C GLU A 1 20.14 41.12 -26.45
N ALA A 2 19.55 40.05 -25.89
CA ALA A 2 18.17 39.81 -25.51
C ALA A 2 18.07 39.03 -24.18
N LYS A 3 17.03 39.36 -23.39
CA LYS A 3 16.61 38.61 -22.20
C LYS A 3 15.94 37.31 -22.65
N LEU A 4 16.52 36.16 -22.34
CA LEU A 4 15.79 34.89 -22.36
C LEU A 4 14.91 34.83 -21.11
N ALA A 5 13.61 34.99 -21.33
CA ALA A 5 12.59 34.92 -20.31
C ALA A 5 12.55 33.50 -19.73
N ASN A 6 12.72 33.41 -18.41
CA ASN A 6 12.37 32.23 -17.62
C ASN A 6 10.84 32.09 -17.65
N ALA A 7 10.31 31.43 -18.67
CA ALA A 7 8.93 30.99 -18.68
C ALA A 7 8.81 29.87 -17.63
N GLY A 8 8.33 30.23 -16.44
CA GLY A 8 7.96 29.27 -15.42
C GLY A 8 6.95 28.30 -16.01
N VAL A 9 7.41 27.07 -16.26
CA VAL A 9 6.52 25.97 -16.65
C VAL A 9 5.66 25.68 -15.43
N GLU A 10 4.45 26.24 -15.39
CA GLU A 10 3.41 25.81 -14.47
C GLU A 10 3.24 24.30 -14.66
N LYS A 11 3.74 23.52 -13.70
CA LYS A 11 3.48 22.08 -13.65
C LYS A 11 1.97 21.91 -13.54
N LYS A 12 1.29 21.61 -14.65
CA LYS A 12 -0.12 21.18 -14.65
C LYS A 12 -0.27 20.12 -13.57
N LYS A 13 -1.10 20.37 -12.56
CA LYS A 13 -1.42 19.38 -11.52
C LYS A 13 -1.89 18.11 -12.23
N LYS A 14 -1.18 17.01 -12.01
CA LYS A 14 -1.61 15.69 -12.51
C LYS A 14 -3.04 15.44 -12.00
N PRO A 15 -3.93 14.86 -12.83
CA PRO A 15 -5.25 14.48 -12.35
C PRO A 15 -5.08 13.53 -11.16
N ALA A 16 -5.48 14.00 -9.98
CA ALA A 16 -5.42 13.24 -8.75
C ALA A 16 -6.82 12.71 -8.44
N ARG A 17 -6.91 11.42 -8.14
CA ARG A 17 -8.15 10.78 -7.71
C ARG A 17 -8.59 11.41 -6.37
N GLN A 18 -9.86 11.76 -6.24
CA GLN A 18 -10.41 12.20 -4.96
C GLN A 18 -10.78 11.01 -4.08
N LYS A 19 -10.89 11.24 -2.77
CA LYS A 19 -11.39 10.21 -1.85
C LYS A 19 -12.87 9.92 -2.11
N ILE A 20 -13.26 8.66 -2.02
CA ILE A 20 -14.63 8.18 -2.16
C ILE A 20 -15.05 7.59 -0.81
N GLU A 21 -16.02 8.22 -0.16
CA GLU A 21 -16.52 7.77 1.15
C GLU A 21 -17.32 6.48 1.06
N LYS A 22 -18.15 6.33 0.01
CA LYS A 22 -19.03 5.18 -0.18
C LYS A 22 -18.84 4.58 -1.57
N LEU A 23 -18.57 3.28 -1.60
CA LEU A 23 -18.45 2.53 -2.85
C LEU A 23 -19.77 2.57 -3.63
N SER A 24 -19.66 2.78 -4.94
CA SER A 24 -20.80 2.89 -5.84
C SER A 24 -20.66 1.92 -7.01
N ALA A 25 -21.77 1.27 -7.36
CA ALA A 25 -21.85 0.41 -8.54
C ALA A 25 -22.21 1.18 -9.83
N LYS A 26 -22.30 2.51 -9.78
CA LYS A 26 -22.57 3.33 -10.97
C LYS A 26 -21.39 3.20 -11.94
N VAL A 27 -21.68 2.80 -13.18
CA VAL A 27 -20.66 2.65 -14.22
C VAL A 27 -20.45 4.01 -14.88
N THR A 28 -19.33 4.66 -14.56
CA THR A 28 -18.83 5.87 -15.21
C THR A 28 -17.31 5.75 -15.38
N ASP A 29 -16.71 6.64 -16.15
CA ASP A 29 -15.26 6.63 -16.38
C ASP A 29 -14.46 7.15 -15.18
N GLU A 30 -15.10 7.92 -14.31
CA GLU A 30 -14.50 8.50 -13.10
C GLU A 30 -14.62 7.59 -11.87
N ASN A 31 -15.43 6.52 -11.92
CA ASN A 31 -15.61 5.58 -10.81
C ASN A 31 -14.65 4.38 -10.94
N PRO A 32 -13.54 4.36 -10.18
CA PRO A 32 -12.54 3.30 -10.26
C PRO A 32 -13.02 1.98 -9.65
N TYR A 33 -14.09 1.99 -8.86
CA TYR A 33 -14.66 0.80 -8.23
C TYR A 33 -15.77 0.16 -9.03
N SER A 34 -16.24 0.80 -10.12
CA SER A 34 -17.37 0.31 -10.91
C SER A 34 -17.21 -1.14 -11.38
N ARG A 35 -16.00 -1.53 -11.80
CA ARG A 35 -15.69 -2.90 -12.28
C ARG A 35 -15.54 -3.91 -11.13
N LEU A 36 -15.10 -3.46 -9.97
CA LEU A 36 -15.00 -4.27 -8.76
C LEU A 36 -16.38 -4.54 -8.15
N MET A 37 -17.22 -3.51 -8.09
CA MET A 37 -18.62 -3.60 -7.65
C MET A 37 -19.49 -4.46 -8.59
N ALA A 38 -19.06 -4.70 -9.83
CA ALA A 38 -19.73 -5.63 -10.72
C ALA A 38 -19.69 -7.07 -10.19
N LEU A 39 -18.67 -7.46 -9.42
CA LEU A 39 -18.57 -8.80 -8.80
C LEU A 39 -19.78 -9.10 -7.90
N LYS A 40 -20.32 -8.07 -7.24
CA LYS A 40 -21.55 -8.18 -6.44
C LYS A 40 -22.79 -8.42 -7.29
N ARG A 41 -22.90 -7.72 -8.43
CA ARG A 41 -24.01 -7.91 -9.38
C ARG A 41 -23.96 -9.28 -10.05
N MET A 42 -22.76 -9.80 -10.29
CA MET A 42 -22.52 -11.12 -10.87
C MET A 42 -22.73 -12.27 -9.87
N GLY A 43 -23.00 -11.97 -8.59
CA GLY A 43 -23.16 -12.98 -7.55
C GLY A 43 -21.87 -13.69 -7.14
N ILE A 44 -20.69 -13.15 -7.49
CA ILE A 44 -19.38 -13.74 -7.13
C ILE A 44 -18.95 -13.31 -5.73
N VAL A 45 -19.22 -12.05 -5.35
CA VAL A 45 -18.91 -11.51 -4.03
C VAL A 45 -20.14 -10.79 -3.49
N GLU A 46 -20.83 -11.39 -2.51
CA GLU A 46 -22.10 -10.86 -1.99
C GLU A 46 -22.01 -9.44 -1.44
N ASN A 47 -20.91 -9.11 -0.77
CA ASN A 47 -20.71 -7.81 -0.13
C ASN A 47 -19.28 -7.32 -0.35
N TYR A 48 -19.00 -6.88 -1.58
CA TYR A 48 -17.69 -6.34 -1.97
C TYR A 48 -17.28 -5.16 -1.06
N GLU A 49 -18.25 -4.39 -0.58
CA GLU A 49 -17.99 -3.19 0.20
C GLU A 49 -17.26 -3.47 1.53
N LYS A 50 -17.40 -4.67 2.09
CA LYS A 50 -16.67 -5.10 3.29
C LYS A 50 -15.16 -5.03 3.15
N ILE A 51 -14.60 -5.02 1.93
CA ILE A 51 -13.16 -4.86 1.72
C ILE A 51 -12.62 -3.56 2.36
N ARG A 52 -13.45 -2.53 2.47
CA ARG A 52 -13.13 -1.24 3.12
C ARG A 52 -12.96 -1.35 4.64
N GLU A 53 -13.44 -2.42 5.24
CA GLU A 53 -13.35 -2.68 6.68
C GLU A 53 -12.12 -3.54 7.04
N VAL A 54 -11.44 -4.10 6.04
CA VAL A 54 -10.31 -5.00 6.23
C VAL A 54 -9.01 -4.22 6.44
N SER A 55 -8.22 -4.66 7.41
CA SER A 55 -6.88 -4.18 7.72
C SER A 55 -5.87 -5.29 7.53
N ILE A 56 -4.88 -5.07 6.67
CA ILE A 56 -3.85 -6.08 6.36
C ILE A 56 -2.49 -5.55 6.80
N MET A 57 -1.77 -6.39 7.53
CA MET A 57 -0.36 -6.20 7.83
C MET A 57 0.48 -6.95 6.80
N LEU A 58 1.44 -6.27 6.17
CA LEU A 58 2.30 -6.83 5.14
C LEU A 58 3.77 -6.69 5.56
N VAL A 59 4.45 -7.83 5.68
CA VAL A 59 5.84 -7.91 6.14
C VAL A 59 6.74 -8.29 4.97
N GLY A 60 7.66 -7.38 4.61
CA GLY A 60 8.48 -7.44 3.41
C GLY A 60 7.78 -6.77 2.23
N VAL A 61 8.26 -5.61 1.79
CA VAL A 61 7.79 -4.82 0.64
C VAL A 61 8.79 -4.97 -0.53
N GLY A 62 9.23 -6.20 -0.76
CA GLY A 62 10.12 -6.58 -1.86
C GLY A 62 9.37 -6.91 -3.14
N GLY A 63 9.86 -7.89 -3.91
CA GLY A 63 9.26 -8.25 -5.21
C GLY A 63 7.81 -8.73 -5.12
N VAL A 64 7.50 -9.60 -4.16
CA VAL A 64 6.14 -10.12 -3.94
C VAL A 64 5.29 -9.11 -3.17
N GLY A 65 5.81 -8.60 -2.05
CA GLY A 65 5.06 -7.75 -1.15
C GLY A 65 4.64 -6.41 -1.74
N SER A 66 5.48 -5.78 -2.58
CA SER A 66 5.12 -4.53 -3.24
C SER A 66 3.95 -4.69 -4.21
N VAL A 67 3.94 -5.76 -5.01
CA VAL A 67 2.84 -6.08 -5.92
C VAL A 67 1.59 -6.50 -5.16
N ALA A 68 1.72 -7.27 -4.07
CA ALA A 68 0.60 -7.60 -3.21
C ALA A 68 -0.04 -6.34 -2.59
N ALA A 69 0.78 -5.42 -2.08
CA ALA A 69 0.31 -4.13 -1.56
C ALA A 69 -0.40 -3.31 -2.64
N GLU A 70 0.11 -3.29 -3.87
CA GLU A 70 -0.55 -2.62 -5.00
C GLU A 70 -1.92 -3.22 -5.32
N MET A 71 -2.01 -4.55 -5.42
CA MET A 71 -3.28 -5.22 -5.75
C MET A 71 -4.33 -5.01 -4.64
N LEU A 72 -3.94 -5.13 -3.37
CA LEU A 72 -4.82 -4.83 -2.23
C LEU A 72 -5.28 -3.38 -2.22
N THR A 73 -4.37 -2.46 -2.55
CA THR A 73 -4.67 -1.03 -2.67
C THR A 73 -5.67 -0.76 -3.79
N ARG A 74 -5.50 -1.38 -4.96
CA ARG A 74 -6.42 -1.26 -6.10
C ARG A 74 -7.80 -1.86 -5.81
N CYS A 75 -7.86 -2.94 -5.03
CA CYS A 75 -9.13 -3.49 -4.51
C CYS A 75 -9.81 -2.58 -3.48
N GLY A 76 -9.08 -1.62 -2.90
CA GLY A 76 -9.61 -0.67 -1.94
C GLY A 76 -9.70 -1.20 -0.53
N VAL A 77 -8.75 -2.03 -0.08
CA VAL A 77 -8.64 -2.42 1.33
C VAL A 77 -8.72 -1.20 2.27
N GLY A 78 -9.28 -1.40 3.46
CA GLY A 78 -9.43 -0.31 4.44
C GLY A 78 -8.10 0.27 4.90
N LYS A 79 -7.18 -0.61 5.32
CA LYS A 79 -5.87 -0.22 5.84
C LYS A 79 -4.77 -1.21 5.45
N LEU A 80 -3.60 -0.69 5.08
CA LEU A 80 -2.35 -1.43 4.93
C LEU A 80 -1.32 -0.95 5.93
N ILE A 81 -0.75 -1.89 6.70
CA ILE A 81 0.37 -1.66 7.61
C ILE A 81 1.58 -2.39 7.03
N MET A 82 2.63 -1.66 6.66
CA MET A 82 3.77 -2.20 5.94
C MET A 82 5.04 -2.18 6.78
N PHE A 83 5.78 -3.28 6.79
CA PHE A 83 7.08 -3.43 7.47
C PHE A 83 8.14 -3.84 6.46
N ASP A 84 9.20 -3.04 6.32
CA ASP A 84 10.41 -3.40 5.56
C ASP A 84 11.55 -2.46 5.97
N TYR A 85 12.72 -3.01 6.29
CA TYR A 85 13.88 -2.23 6.74
C TYR A 85 14.80 -1.77 5.60
N ASP A 86 14.62 -2.30 4.39
CA ASP A 86 15.49 -2.01 3.26
C ASP A 86 15.16 -0.67 2.60
N LYS A 87 16.10 -0.25 1.77
CA LYS A 87 15.93 0.83 0.80
C LYS A 87 15.70 0.29 -0.60
N VAL A 88 15.14 1.13 -1.46
CA VAL A 88 15.04 0.88 -2.89
C VAL A 88 16.43 1.02 -3.52
N GLU A 89 16.84 0.01 -4.27
CA GLU A 89 18.10 0.01 -5.02
C GLU A 89 17.84 -0.14 -6.53
N LEU A 90 18.76 0.35 -7.36
CA LEU A 90 18.68 0.15 -8.82
C LEU A 90 18.69 -1.33 -9.20
N ALA A 91 19.36 -2.17 -8.41
CA ALA A 91 19.34 -3.63 -8.58
C ALA A 91 17.94 -4.23 -8.42
N ASN A 92 16.96 -3.51 -7.84
CA ASN A 92 15.58 -3.99 -7.70
C ASN A 92 14.72 -3.69 -8.95
N MET A 93 15.23 -2.99 -9.96
CA MET A 93 14.47 -2.58 -11.16
C MET A 93 14.15 -3.73 -12.13
N ASN A 94 14.67 -4.93 -11.88
CA ASN A 94 14.23 -6.15 -12.56
C ASN A 94 12.89 -6.70 -12.02
N ARG A 95 12.29 -6.02 -11.04
CA ARG A 95 11.01 -6.35 -10.40
C ARG A 95 10.00 -5.24 -10.66
N LEU A 96 8.72 -5.55 -10.48
CA LEU A 96 7.64 -4.58 -10.62
C LEU A 96 7.63 -3.57 -9.46
N PHE A 97 6.73 -2.59 -9.58
CA PHE A 97 6.38 -1.58 -8.58
C PHE A 97 7.35 -0.40 -8.43
N PHE A 98 8.57 -0.62 -7.93
CA PHE A 98 9.51 0.49 -7.68
C PHE A 98 10.10 1.07 -8.97
N ARG A 99 10.47 2.36 -8.92
CA ARG A 99 11.01 3.10 -10.06
C ARG A 99 12.43 3.62 -9.78
N PRO A 100 13.27 3.85 -10.81
CA PRO A 100 14.65 4.28 -10.61
C PRO A 100 14.79 5.58 -9.81
N ASN A 101 13.83 6.50 -9.94
CA ASN A 101 13.80 7.78 -9.23
C ASN A 101 13.49 7.65 -7.73
N GLN A 102 13.13 6.46 -7.24
CA GLN A 102 12.89 6.18 -5.82
C GLN A 102 14.11 5.56 -5.13
N ALA A 103 15.21 5.32 -5.86
CA ALA A 103 16.43 4.75 -5.29
C ALA A 103 16.94 5.58 -4.09
N GLY A 104 17.27 4.90 -3.00
CA GLY A 104 17.70 5.51 -1.74
C GLY A 104 16.57 5.80 -0.73
N MET A 105 15.30 5.80 -1.16
CA MET A 105 14.15 5.84 -0.24
C MET A 105 14.03 4.51 0.50
N THR A 106 13.46 4.52 1.70
CA THR A 106 13.04 3.25 2.34
C THR A 106 11.92 2.63 1.50
N LYS A 107 11.90 1.30 1.38
CA LYS A 107 10.89 0.60 0.56
C LYS A 107 9.47 0.94 1.00
N VAL A 108 9.23 0.99 2.31
CA VAL A 108 7.92 1.36 2.87
C VAL A 108 7.50 2.80 2.53
N ALA A 109 8.44 3.77 2.52
CA ALA A 109 8.12 5.15 2.18
C ALA A 109 7.81 5.32 0.69
N ALA A 110 8.66 4.74 -0.18
CA ALA A 110 8.42 4.75 -1.62
C ALA A 110 7.10 4.05 -1.99
N ALA A 111 6.77 2.96 -1.30
CA ALA A 111 5.50 2.26 -1.46
C ALA A 111 4.32 3.10 -0.98
N ALA A 112 4.36 3.67 0.22
CA ALA A 112 3.28 4.50 0.74
C ALA A 112 2.96 5.69 -0.18
N GLU A 113 3.98 6.38 -0.71
CA GLU A 113 3.79 7.47 -1.67
C GLU A 113 3.09 6.98 -2.95
N THR A 114 3.60 5.90 -3.55
CA THR A 114 3.04 5.35 -4.78
C THR A 114 1.61 4.85 -4.60
N LEU A 115 1.33 4.17 -3.49
CA LEU A 115 0.03 3.56 -3.22
C LEU A 115 -1.03 4.60 -2.85
N ALA A 116 -0.65 5.66 -2.12
CA ALA A 116 -1.54 6.78 -1.83
C ALA A 116 -1.96 7.53 -3.11
N ASP A 117 -1.04 7.66 -4.08
CA ASP A 117 -1.34 8.21 -5.41
C ASP A 117 -2.28 7.30 -6.21
N ILE A 118 -2.13 5.97 -6.09
CA ILE A 118 -2.99 4.99 -6.77
C ILE A 118 -4.42 5.02 -6.21
N ASN A 119 -4.56 4.96 -4.88
CA ASN A 119 -5.86 4.95 -4.22
C ASN A 119 -5.81 5.66 -2.84
N PRO A 120 -6.21 6.93 -2.77
CA PRO A 120 -6.22 7.69 -1.51
C PRO A 120 -7.29 7.24 -0.50
N ASP A 121 -8.15 6.28 -0.85
CA ASP A 121 -9.14 5.75 0.08
C ASP A 121 -8.53 4.77 1.09
N VAL A 122 -7.35 4.22 0.79
CA VAL A 122 -6.64 3.28 1.68
C VAL A 122 -5.86 4.06 2.72
N VAL A 123 -5.92 3.60 3.98
CA VAL A 123 -5.08 4.12 5.05
C VAL A 123 -3.75 3.38 5.03
N PHE A 124 -2.63 4.11 4.99
CA PHE A 124 -1.29 3.52 5.03
C PHE A 124 -0.61 3.82 6.36
N GLU A 125 0.04 2.80 6.91
CA GLU A 125 0.93 2.91 8.05
C GLU A 125 2.22 2.16 7.69
N SER A 126 3.38 2.72 8.01
CA SER A 126 4.66 2.27 7.45
C SER A 126 5.76 2.32 8.48
N TYR A 127 6.51 1.22 8.58
CA TYR A 127 7.58 1.04 9.54
C TYR A 127 8.85 0.55 8.86
N SER A 128 9.91 1.35 8.96
CA SER A 128 11.20 1.02 8.37
C SER A 128 12.17 0.50 9.42
N TYR A 129 11.94 -0.73 9.85
CA TYR A 129 12.78 -1.40 10.85
C TYR A 129 12.70 -2.92 10.69
N ASP A 130 13.69 -3.63 11.24
CA ASP A 130 13.70 -5.10 11.27
C ASP A 130 12.85 -5.63 12.42
N ILE A 131 11.86 -6.46 12.10
CA ILE A 131 10.90 -7.05 13.05
C ILE A 131 11.54 -8.09 13.97
N THR A 132 12.70 -8.64 13.61
CA THR A 132 13.37 -9.71 14.37
C THR A 132 14.04 -9.20 15.65
N THR A 133 14.35 -7.91 15.71
CA THR A 133 15.02 -7.34 16.88
C THR A 133 14.06 -7.26 18.07
N VAL A 134 14.56 -7.60 19.27
CA VAL A 134 13.76 -7.62 20.52
C VAL A 134 12.97 -6.33 20.73
N LYS A 135 13.63 -5.17 20.52
CA LYS A 135 13.01 -3.85 20.67
C LYS A 135 11.84 -3.63 19.72
N ASN A 136 11.95 -4.10 18.48
CA ASN A 136 10.96 -3.85 17.44
C ASN A 136 9.85 -4.89 17.43
N PHE A 137 10.12 -6.10 17.92
CA PHE A 137 9.17 -7.20 17.94
C PHE A 137 7.96 -6.89 18.83
N GLU A 138 8.17 -6.29 20.00
CA GLU A 138 7.07 -5.86 20.88
C GLU A 138 6.15 -4.85 20.19
N HIS A 139 6.74 -3.87 19.48
CA HIS A 139 5.97 -2.90 18.72
C HIS A 139 5.23 -3.58 17.54
N PHE A 140 5.88 -4.49 16.82
CA PHE A 140 5.26 -5.28 15.74
C PHE A 140 4.02 -6.06 16.24
N GLN A 141 4.14 -6.78 17.36
CA GLN A 141 3.01 -7.48 17.99
C GLN A 141 1.90 -6.52 18.43
N GLY A 142 2.27 -5.37 19.00
CA GLY A 142 1.32 -4.31 19.35
C GLY A 142 0.52 -3.81 18.15
N ARG A 143 1.16 -3.65 16.99
CA ARG A 143 0.47 -3.28 15.74
C ARG A 143 -0.34 -4.43 15.16
N MET A 144 0.08 -5.68 15.33
CA MET A 144 -0.74 -6.82 14.92
C MET A 144 -2.04 -6.89 15.73
N ALA A 145 -1.96 -6.66 17.04
CA ALA A 145 -3.11 -6.73 17.94
C ALA A 145 -4.02 -5.49 17.93
N LYS A 146 -3.49 -4.30 17.61
CA LYS A 146 -4.23 -3.01 17.73
C LYS A 146 -4.08 -2.08 16.53
N GLY A 147 -3.45 -2.54 15.45
CA GLY A 147 -3.16 -1.72 14.27
C GLY A 147 -4.28 -1.68 13.26
N GLY A 148 -5.25 -2.59 13.35
CA GLY A 148 -6.42 -2.58 12.49
C GLY A 148 -7.29 -1.34 12.66
N LEU A 149 -8.26 -1.19 11.77
CA LEU A 149 -9.24 -0.12 11.81
C LEU A 149 -9.96 -0.11 13.17
N ASN A 150 -10.17 1.09 13.71
CA ASN A 150 -10.79 1.32 15.02
C ASN A 150 -10.06 0.64 16.19
N GLY A 151 -8.74 0.41 16.08
CA GLY A 151 -7.91 -0.17 17.13
C GLY A 151 -8.09 -1.69 17.31
N LYS A 152 -8.75 -2.36 16.38
CA LYS A 152 -8.88 -3.82 16.34
C LYS A 152 -7.55 -4.49 15.95
N PRO A 153 -7.43 -5.82 16.14
CA PRO A 153 -6.40 -6.59 15.47
C PRO A 153 -6.46 -6.42 13.95
N VAL A 154 -5.34 -6.64 13.27
CA VAL A 154 -5.35 -6.79 11.82
C VAL A 154 -6.09 -8.07 11.43
N ASP A 155 -6.83 -8.03 10.33
CA ASP A 155 -7.61 -9.19 9.86
C ASP A 155 -6.71 -10.25 9.21
N LEU A 156 -5.55 -9.83 8.69
CA LEU A 156 -4.60 -10.71 8.03
C LEU A 156 -3.17 -10.18 8.16
N VAL A 157 -2.22 -11.10 8.39
CA VAL A 157 -0.79 -10.86 8.23
C VAL A 157 -0.32 -11.57 6.96
N LEU A 158 0.31 -10.83 6.05
CA LEU A 158 0.92 -11.33 4.83
C LEU A 158 2.44 -11.35 4.97
N CYS A 159 3.00 -12.55 5.08
CA CYS A 159 4.43 -12.78 5.13
C CYS A 159 5.01 -12.82 3.71
N CYS A 160 5.74 -11.77 3.32
CA CYS A 160 6.37 -11.61 2.01
C CYS A 160 7.91 -11.48 2.11
N VAL A 161 8.48 -11.91 3.23
CA VAL A 161 9.93 -11.93 3.48
C VAL A 161 10.62 -13.13 2.82
N ASP A 162 11.89 -12.95 2.48
CA ASP A 162 12.73 -13.93 1.78
C ASP A 162 13.69 -14.69 2.70
N ASN A 163 13.75 -14.35 3.99
CA ASN A 163 14.59 -15.03 4.98
C ASN A 163 13.76 -15.83 6.00
N TYR A 164 14.37 -16.87 6.55
CA TYR A 164 13.72 -17.81 7.48
C TYR A 164 13.48 -17.20 8.87
N GLU A 165 14.41 -16.38 9.35
CA GLU A 165 14.33 -15.76 10.69
C GLU A 165 13.09 -14.89 10.85
N ALA A 166 12.82 -14.02 9.88
CA ALA A 166 11.62 -13.18 9.87
C ALA A 166 10.33 -14.02 9.73
N ARG A 167 10.36 -15.15 9.00
CA ARG A 167 9.20 -16.07 8.95
C ARG A 167 8.93 -16.70 10.32
N MET A 168 9.97 -17.08 11.04
CA MET A 168 9.83 -17.61 12.40
C MET A 168 9.34 -16.55 13.37
N ALA A 169 9.83 -15.31 13.28
CA ALA A 169 9.34 -14.21 14.09
C ALA A 169 7.83 -13.96 13.87
N ILE A 170 7.34 -14.02 12.63
CA ILE A 170 5.90 -13.85 12.33
C ILE A 170 5.05 -15.00 12.88
N ASN A 171 5.60 -16.23 12.94
CA ASN A 171 4.88 -17.42 13.39
C ASN A 171 4.80 -17.57 14.92
N GLN A 172 5.56 -16.77 15.69
CA GLN A 172 5.55 -16.76 17.15
C GLN A 172 4.35 -16.01 17.71
#